data_AF-A0A7G8ECS5-F1
#
_entry.id   AF-A0A7G8ECS5-F1
#
_cell.length_a   1.000
_cell.length_b   1.000
_cell.length_c   1.000
_cell.angle_alpha   90.00
_cell.angle_beta   90.00
_cell.angle_gamma   90.00
#
_symmetry.space_group_name_H-M   'P 1'
#
loop_
_entity.id
_entity.type
_entity.pdbx_description
1 polymer ?
#
loop_
_entity_poly.entity_id
_entity_poly.type
_entity_poly.pdbx_seq_one_letter_code
_entity_poly.pdbx_strand_id
1 'polypeptide(L)' 'MEPITLTLGQKFEIEKFSREIDNSNDVQALRSIAKDLLVAWKQQQAASAWALRQRQGL' A
#
# COMPACT_ATOMS: atom_id res chain seq x y z
N MET A 1 -5.04 1.92 21.40
CA MET A 1 -5.32 2.43 20.05
C MET A 1 -6.30 1.47 19.43
N GLU A 2 -7.41 1.96 18.85
CA GLU A 2 -8.25 1.09 18.03
C GLU A 2 -7.43 0.51 16.87
N PRO A 3 -7.73 -0.73 16.42
CA PRO A 3 -7.05 -1.31 15.28
C PRO A 3 -7.23 -0.40 14.06
N ILE A 4 -6.12 -0.08 13.38
CA ILE A 4 -6.19 0.59 12.08
C ILE A 4 -6.95 -0.35 11.14
N THR A 5 -8.20 -0.02 10.88
CA THR A 5 -9.07 -0.80 10.01
C THR A 5 -9.00 -0.20 8.62
N LEU A 6 -8.81 -1.04 7.61
CA LEU A 6 -8.83 -0.58 6.22
C LEU A 6 -10.20 0.03 5.89
N THR A 7 -10.18 1.20 5.25
CA THR A 7 -11.39 1.80 4.71
C THR A 7 -11.96 0.92 3.61
N LEU A 8 -13.25 1.10 3.29
CA LEU A 8 -13.87 0.37 2.18
C LEU A 8 -13.11 0.59 0.86
N GLY A 9 -12.68 1.82 0.58
CA GLY A 9 -11.88 2.15 -0.60
C GLY A 9 -10.53 1.42 -0.62
N GLN A 10 -9.83 1.36 0.51
CA GLN A 10 -8.57 0.61 0.62
C GLN A 10 -8.76 -0.89 0.35
N LYS A 11 -9.87 -1.47 0.80
CA LYS A 11 -10.21 -2.88 0.50
C LYS A 11 -10.45 -3.10 -0.99
N PHE A 12 -11.13 -2.18 -1.67
CA PHE A 12 -11.33 -2.25 -3.12
C PHE A 12 -10.00 -2.17 -3.90
N GLU A 13 -9.10 -1.27 -3.53
CA GLU A 13 -7.79 -1.17 -4.17
C GLU A 13 -6.97 -2.45 -3.98
N ILE A 14 -7.00 -3.06 -2.79
CA ILE A 14 -6.36 -4.36 -2.55
C ILE A 14 -6.94 -5.41 -3.49
N GLU A 15 -8.26 -5.49 -3.63
CA GLU A 15 -8.89 -6.49 -4.49
C GLU A 15 -8.57 -6.27 -5.97
N LYS A 16 -8.45 -5.01 -6.40
CA LYS A 16 -8.03 -4.66 -7.75
C LYS A 16 -6.61 -5.14 -8.03
N PHE A 17 -5.64 -4.79 -7.17
CA PHE A 17 -4.25 -5.22 -7.36
C PHE A 17 -4.10 -6.73 -7.23
N SER A 18 -4.85 -7.37 -6.33
CA SER A 18 -4.86 -8.84 -6.18
C SER A 18 -5.30 -9.52 -7.47
N ARG A 19 -6.40 -9.06 -8.09
CA ARG A 19 -6.83 -9.58 -9.39
C ARG A 19 -5.83 -9.32 -10.50
N GLU A 20 -5.16 -8.18 -10.51
CA GLU A 20 -4.17 -7.87 -11.53
C GLU A 20 -2.93 -8.78 -11.43
N ILE A 21 -2.51 -9.10 -10.20
CA ILE A 21 -1.45 -10.08 -9.93
C ILE A 21 -1.90 -11.49 -10.33
N ASP A 22 -3.05 -11.94 -9.85
CA ASP A 22 -3.53 -13.31 -10.05
C ASP A 22 -3.80 -13.64 -11.52
N ASN A 23 -4.23 -12.65 -12.31
CA ASN A 23 -4.49 -12.84 -13.74
C ASN A 23 -3.26 -12.64 -14.62
N SER A 24 -2.12 -12.20 -14.07
CA SER A 24 -0.92 -11.92 -14.85
C SER A 24 -0.06 -13.17 -15.02
N ASN A 25 0.15 -13.56 -16.28
CA ASN A 25 1.14 -14.56 -16.68
C ASN A 25 2.44 -13.94 -17.22
N ASP A 26 2.52 -12.60 -17.26
CA ASP A 26 3.69 -11.87 -17.72
C ASP A 26 4.59 -11.52 -16.54
N VAL A 27 5.77 -12.14 -16.50
CA VAL A 27 6.80 -11.91 -15.47
C VAL A 27 7.22 -10.45 -15.42
N GLN A 28 7.26 -9.74 -16.56
CA GLN A 28 7.65 -8.34 -16.58
C GLN A 28 6.56 -7.43 -15.99
N ALA A 29 5.29 -7.71 -16.29
CA ALA A 29 4.16 -7.02 -15.66
C ALA A 29 4.14 -7.26 -14.13
N LEU A 30 4.32 -8.51 -13.69
CA LEU A 30 4.41 -8.85 -12.26
C LEU A 30 5.56 -8.11 -11.56
N ARG A 31 6.73 -8.00 -12.20
CA ARG A 31 7.86 -7.22 -11.67
C ARG A 31 7.55 -5.74 -11.58
N SER A 32 6.77 -5.18 -12.51
CA SER A 32 6.34 -3.78 -12.43
C SER A 32 5.43 -3.57 -11.23
N ILE A 33 4.37 -4.37 -11.12
CA ILE A 33 3.41 -4.30 -10.01
C ILE A 33 4.13 -4.43 -8.66
N ALA A 34 5.07 -5.38 -8.54
CA ALA A 34 5.84 -5.56 -7.31
C ALA A 34 6.67 -4.32 -6.93
N LYS A 35 7.28 -3.64 -7.92
CA LYS A 35 8.04 -2.40 -7.68
C LYS A 35 7.12 -1.25 -7.28
N ASP A 36 5.96 -1.13 -7.92
CA ASP A 36 4.98 -0.08 -7.60
C ASP A 36 4.45 -0.26 -6.17
N LEU A 37 4.13 -1.49 -5.78
CA LEU A 37 3.73 -1.83 -4.40
C LEU A 37 4.84 -1.55 -3.38
N LEU A 38 6.10 -1.83 -3.71
CA LEU A 38 7.25 -1.52 -2.86
C LEU A 38 7.38 0.00 -2.62
N VAL A 39 7.24 0.81 -3.67
CA VAL A 39 7.27 2.28 -3.57
C VAL A 39 6.10 2.78 -2.70
N ALA A 40 4.88 2.32 -2.97
CA ALA A 40 3.70 2.70 -2.20
C ALA A 40 3.84 2.36 -0.71
N TRP A 41 4.39 1.18 -0.39
CA TRP A 41 4.66 0.78 0.98
C TRP A 41 5.66 1.69 1.69
N LYS A 42 6.74 2.10 1.01
CA LYS A 42 7.73 3.02 1.59
C LYS A 42 7.16 4.42 1.78
N GLN A 43 6.33 4.90 0.86
CA GLN A 43 5.62 6.17 1.01
C GLN A 43 4.67 6.15 2.21
N GLN A 44 3.89 5.09 2.40
CA GLN A 44 2.99 4.96 3.54
C GLN A 44 3.75 4.90 4.87
N GLN A 45 4.89 4.21 4.93
CA GLN A 45 5.77 4.23 6.10
C GLN A 45 6.26 5.65 6.43
N ALA A 46 6.74 6.38 5.42
CA ALA A 46 7.20 7.76 5.59
C ALA A 46 6.09 8.69 6.07
N ALA A 47 4.90 8.61 5.46
CA ALA A 47 3.72 9.38 5.85
C ALA A 47 3.27 9.06 7.29
N SER A 48 3.28 7.78 7.66
CA SER A 48 2.92 7.35 9.02
C SER A 48 3.93 7.84 10.06
N ALA A 49 5.23 7.74 9.76
CA ALA A 49 6.28 8.27 10.62
C ALA A 49 6.19 9.80 10.78
N TRP A 50 5.91 10.52 9.69
CA TRP A 50 5.69 11.96 9.71
C TRP A 50 4.48 12.36 10.55
N ALA A 51 3.34 11.70 10.37
CA ALA A 51 2.13 11.98 11.14
C ALA A 51 2.33 11.73 12.64
N LEU A 52 3.10 10.70 13.01
CA LEU A 52 3.44 10.43 14.41
C LEU A 52 4.32 11.53 15.01
N ARG A 53 5.34 12.01 14.27
CA ARG A 53 6.20 13.12 14.71
C ARG A 53 5.40 14.40 14.95
N GLN A 54 4.54 14.76 13.99
CA GLN A 54 3.64 15.92 14.15
C GLN A 54 2.76 15.81 15.40
N ARG A 55 2.19 14.63 15.67
CA ARG A 55 1.36 14.41 16.86
C ARG A 55 2.16 14.54 18.17
N GLN A 56 3.46 14.27 18.14
CA GLN A 56 4.36 14.38 19.28
C GLN A 56 4.93 15.81 19.46
N GLY A 57 4.57 16.76 18.59
CA GLY A 57 5.10 18.12 18.62
C GLY A 57 6.58 18.22 18.23
N LEU A 58 7.10 17.19 17.53
CA LEU A 58 8.45 17.14 16.96
C LEU A 58 8.45 17.59 15.50
#